data_AF-A0A562TJ40-F1
#
_entry.id   AF-A0A562TJ40-F1
#
_cell.length_a   1.000
_cell.length_b   1.000
_cell.length_c   1.000
_cell.angle_alpha   90.00
_cell.angle_beta   90.00
_cell.angle_gamma   90.00
#
_symmetry.space_group_name_H-M   'P 1'
#
loop_
_entity.id
_entity.type
_entity.pdbx_description
1 polymer ?
#
loop_
_entity_poly.entity_id
_entity_poly.type
_entity_poly.pdbx_seq_one_letter_code
_entity_poly.pdbx_strand_id
1 'polypeptide(L)'
;MNPKSLPPLSGSGNRSRRKMVLQSPAPSEGVLLSAAKLFAGRARHDAQECRIFAELGVSLLPDTVRAERRQIAMMLVRHPQTPMPVLQLLAADADPLTAYPVLKNTPGIAPQTLVRQAERGPDSLRKILAQRVDLPPEAAKALAVHGGAEVISLLLARDDLVVTDAIADALLARPAIVSEFGIKLAAKGIMSPQALMAQYLTLDAPLRTKALAAAEMEALVETATAMQIPGQPASNRARAALRCDPAISSALENAALHSDHRQFDAALAKGLSLPRALATEVSQDPGGDALAIALKALNISEAVAGNIFVRQLGSRMGLEQIRGLMRLHARLSLSAAQMLVRSWSQAAPASTQPAHHAALTTETDGKARLRGTSDPNRTQTTAPRPQTGTGLTVQRQTETGKRSA
;
A
#
# COMPACT_ATOMS: atom_id res chain seq x y z
N MET A 1 -0.46 101.02 -0.80
CA MET A 1 0.95 100.58 -0.58
C MET A 1 1.10 99.16 -1.10
N ASN A 2 2.03 98.94 -2.02
CA ASN A 2 2.69 97.66 -2.31
C ASN A 2 4.06 97.71 -1.57
N PRO A 3 4.94 96.68 -1.49
CA PRO A 3 4.92 95.34 -2.12
C PRO A 3 5.56 94.18 -1.29
N LYS A 4 5.88 93.05 -1.96
CA LYS A 4 6.86 91.97 -1.61
C LYS A 4 6.39 90.95 -0.53
N SER A 5 6.77 89.66 -0.53
CA SER A 5 7.93 88.99 -1.17
C SER A 5 7.69 87.49 -1.53
N LEU A 6 8.23 87.03 -2.67
CA LEU A 6 8.75 85.65 -2.88
C LEU A 6 10.18 85.57 -2.25
N PRO A 7 10.85 84.41 -2.00
CA PRO A 7 11.03 83.23 -2.89
C PRO A 7 11.16 81.88 -2.10
N PRO A 8 11.86 80.78 -2.51
CA PRO A 8 12.48 80.43 -3.81
C PRO A 8 12.14 79.03 -4.40
N LEU A 9 12.57 78.85 -5.65
CA LEU A 9 12.75 77.56 -6.32
C LEU A 9 14.19 77.05 -6.13
N SER A 10 14.39 75.74 -5.86
CA SER A 10 15.35 74.86 -6.58
C SER A 10 15.44 73.49 -5.88
N GLY A 11 15.57 72.38 -6.62
CA GLY A 11 15.55 71.04 -6.02
C GLY A 11 15.66 69.87 -7.00
N SER A 12 16.69 69.88 -7.84
CA SER A 12 17.24 68.80 -8.68
C SER A 12 16.47 67.47 -8.81
N GLY A 13 16.16 67.11 -10.06
CA GLY A 13 15.36 65.94 -10.39
C GLY A 13 15.98 64.57 -10.12
N ASN A 14 15.18 63.54 -10.42
CA ASN A 14 15.72 62.21 -10.62
C ASN A 14 15.13 61.57 -11.89
N ARG A 15 16.02 61.16 -12.80
CA ARG A 15 15.65 60.41 -14.00
C ARG A 15 15.29 59.00 -13.57
N SER A 16 14.01 58.63 -13.67
CA SER A 16 13.64 57.22 -13.74
C SER A 16 12.88 56.97 -15.03
N ARG A 17 13.64 56.51 -16.02
CA ARG A 17 13.13 55.85 -17.23
C ARG A 17 12.09 54.82 -16.78
N ARG A 18 10.80 55.11 -16.97
CA ARG A 18 9.78 54.05 -16.99
C ARG A 18 10.18 53.13 -18.13
N LYS A 19 10.79 51.99 -17.79
CA LYS A 19 11.00 50.90 -18.73
C LYS A 19 9.66 50.66 -19.42
N MET A 20 9.64 50.72 -20.75
CA MET A 20 8.65 49.97 -21.50
C MET A 20 8.88 48.52 -21.14
N VAL A 21 8.19 48.05 -20.10
CA VAL A 21 7.87 46.64 -19.97
C VAL A 21 7.04 46.37 -21.21
N LEU A 22 7.65 45.69 -22.18
CA LEU A 22 6.91 45.04 -23.25
C LEU A 22 5.86 44.19 -22.56
N GLN A 23 4.62 44.66 -22.57
CA GLN A 23 3.49 43.86 -22.16
C GLN A 23 3.49 42.65 -23.10
N SER A 24 3.74 41.47 -22.54
CA SER A 24 3.43 40.22 -23.23
C SER A 24 2.00 40.35 -23.78
N PRO A 25 1.74 39.88 -25.02
CA PRO A 25 0.43 40.03 -25.62
C PRO A 25 -0.64 39.52 -24.65
N ALA A 26 -1.76 40.24 -24.58
CA ALA A 26 -2.92 39.81 -23.80
C ALA A 26 -3.25 38.35 -24.15
N PRO A 27 -3.73 37.53 -23.19
CA PRO A 27 -4.12 36.17 -23.50
C PRO A 27 -5.12 36.18 -24.65
N SER A 28 -5.04 35.17 -25.51
CA SER A 28 -5.92 34.96 -26.68
C SER A 28 -7.33 34.52 -26.24
N GLU A 29 -7.90 35.26 -25.28
CA GLU A 29 -9.20 35.06 -24.64
C GLU A 29 -10.30 34.96 -25.70
N GLY A 30 -11.07 33.87 -25.65
CA GLY A 30 -12.16 33.64 -26.59
C GLY A 30 -11.75 33.36 -28.05
N VAL A 31 -10.46 33.43 -28.45
CA VAL A 31 -10.04 33.17 -29.84
C VAL A 31 -10.34 31.72 -30.21
N LEU A 32 -9.85 30.76 -29.40
CA LEU A 32 -10.12 29.34 -29.64
C LEU A 32 -11.60 29.00 -29.46
N LEU A 33 -12.29 29.61 -28.49
CA LEU A 33 -13.73 29.41 -28.30
C LEU A 33 -14.53 29.88 -29.53
N SER A 34 -14.16 31.00 -30.12
CA SER A 34 -14.81 31.56 -31.31
C SER A 34 -14.52 30.69 -32.55
N ALA A 35 -13.28 30.24 -32.72
CA ALA A 35 -12.92 29.27 -33.75
C ALA A 35 -13.70 27.95 -33.60
N ALA A 36 -13.81 27.43 -32.37
CA ALA A 36 -14.58 26.21 -32.10
C ALA A 36 -16.09 26.37 -32.33
N LYS A 37 -16.67 27.54 -32.07
CA LYS A 37 -18.06 27.87 -32.42
C LYS A 37 -18.26 27.91 -33.94
N LEU A 38 -17.36 28.56 -34.69
CA LEU A 38 -17.40 28.60 -36.15
C LEU A 38 -17.22 27.21 -36.77
N PHE A 39 -16.31 26.40 -36.22
CA PHE A 39 -16.10 25.02 -36.64
C PHE A 39 -17.35 24.16 -36.36
N ALA A 40 -17.86 24.14 -35.13
CA ALA A 40 -19.04 23.35 -34.77
C ALA A 40 -20.33 23.82 -35.47
N GLY A 41 -20.41 25.10 -35.89
CA GLY A 41 -21.56 25.68 -36.58
C GLY A 41 -21.71 25.27 -38.05
N ARG A 42 -20.67 24.72 -38.70
CA ARG A 42 -20.75 24.19 -40.07
C ARG A 42 -20.89 22.67 -40.05
N ALA A 43 -21.79 22.14 -40.86
CA ALA A 43 -22.04 20.69 -40.93
C ALA A 43 -20.92 19.89 -41.63
N ARG A 44 -20.11 20.54 -42.47
CA ARG A 44 -18.95 19.93 -43.15
C ARG A 44 -17.80 20.94 -43.28
N HIS A 45 -16.59 20.41 -43.18
CA HIS A 45 -15.30 21.09 -43.44
C HIS A 45 -14.48 20.27 -44.42
N ASP A 46 -13.59 20.95 -45.16
CA ASP A 46 -12.60 20.26 -45.98
C ASP A 46 -11.39 19.74 -45.14
N ALA A 47 -10.51 18.97 -45.78
CA ALA A 47 -9.36 18.37 -45.10
C ALA A 47 -8.31 19.40 -44.65
N GLN A 48 -8.23 20.56 -45.29
CA GLN A 48 -7.32 21.65 -44.96
C GLN A 48 -7.86 22.49 -43.81
N GLU A 49 -9.15 22.82 -43.80
CA GLU A 49 -9.85 23.43 -42.67
C GLU A 49 -9.71 22.58 -41.40
N CYS A 50 -9.86 21.26 -41.51
CA CYS A 50 -9.65 20.34 -40.39
C CYS A 50 -8.21 20.35 -39.86
N ARG A 51 -7.19 20.47 -40.73
CA ARG A 51 -5.77 20.57 -40.33
C ARG A 51 -5.47 21.89 -39.64
N ILE A 52 -5.90 23.00 -40.23
CA ILE A 52 -5.73 24.35 -39.67
C ILE A 52 -6.40 24.44 -38.29
N PHE A 53 -7.62 23.90 -38.14
CA PHE A 53 -8.29 23.85 -36.85
C PHE A 53 -7.58 22.92 -35.84
N ALA A 54 -6.98 21.82 -36.30
CA ALA A 54 -6.18 20.94 -35.45
C ALA A 54 -4.92 21.65 -34.91
N GLU A 55 -4.17 22.33 -35.78
CA GLU A 55 -2.96 23.08 -35.42
C GLU A 55 -3.28 24.23 -34.45
N LEU A 56 -4.33 25.01 -34.75
CA LEU A 56 -4.82 26.08 -33.88
C LEU A 56 -5.27 25.55 -32.51
N GLY A 57 -6.03 24.44 -32.50
CA GLY A 57 -6.51 23.80 -31.28
C GLY A 57 -5.37 23.25 -30.42
N VAL A 58 -4.40 22.56 -31.03
CA VAL A 58 -3.22 22.03 -30.33
C VAL A 58 -2.38 23.14 -29.73
N SER A 59 -2.19 24.25 -30.46
CA SER A 59 -1.41 25.39 -29.98
C SER A 59 -2.10 26.18 -28.87
N LEU A 60 -3.41 26.44 -28.96
CA LEU A 60 -4.11 27.37 -28.06
C LEU A 60 -4.81 26.70 -26.86
N LEU A 61 -5.10 25.39 -26.91
CA LEU A 61 -5.76 24.70 -25.80
C LEU A 61 -5.04 24.82 -24.45
N PRO A 62 -3.70 24.72 -24.34
CA PRO A 62 -3.01 24.84 -23.06
C PRO A 62 -3.25 26.18 -22.36
N ASP A 63 -3.25 27.27 -23.12
CA ASP A 63 -3.38 28.64 -22.63
C ASP A 63 -4.86 29.10 -22.47
N THR A 64 -5.80 28.32 -23.02
CA THR A 64 -7.24 28.63 -22.95
C THR A 64 -7.78 28.43 -21.52
N VAL A 65 -8.58 29.39 -21.03
CA VAL A 65 -9.12 29.33 -19.66
C VAL A 65 -10.10 28.16 -19.47
N ARG A 66 -10.09 27.56 -18.27
CA ARG A 66 -10.84 26.34 -17.93
C ARG A 66 -12.33 26.39 -18.31
N ALA A 67 -12.99 27.52 -18.14
CA ALA A 67 -14.40 27.68 -18.48
C ALA A 67 -14.66 27.53 -20.00
N GLU A 68 -13.77 28.05 -20.83
CA GLU A 68 -13.85 27.93 -22.29
C GLU A 68 -13.51 26.51 -22.75
N ARG A 69 -12.48 25.88 -22.17
CA ARG A 69 -12.11 24.48 -22.52
C ARG A 69 -13.27 23.50 -22.33
N ARG A 70 -14.06 23.67 -21.27
CA ARG A 70 -15.32 22.90 -21.05
C ARG A 70 -16.33 23.12 -22.17
N GLN A 71 -16.58 24.37 -22.57
CA GLN A 71 -17.51 24.68 -23.67
C GLN A 71 -17.01 24.10 -25.00
N ILE A 72 -15.72 24.25 -25.29
CA ILE A 72 -15.06 23.70 -26.47
C ILE A 72 -15.24 22.17 -26.50
N ALA A 73 -14.95 21.47 -25.40
CA ALA A 73 -15.16 20.03 -25.30
C ALA A 73 -16.62 19.61 -25.54
N MET A 74 -17.59 20.31 -24.94
CA MET A 74 -19.02 20.00 -25.13
C MET A 74 -19.50 20.20 -26.58
N MET A 75 -18.95 21.17 -27.31
CA MET A 75 -19.27 21.41 -28.72
C MET A 75 -18.58 20.39 -29.62
N LEU A 76 -17.25 20.28 -29.53
CA LEU A 76 -16.43 19.52 -30.46
C LEU A 76 -16.69 18.01 -30.40
N VAL A 77 -17.01 17.47 -29.22
CA VAL A 77 -17.35 16.04 -29.06
C VAL A 77 -18.56 15.61 -29.89
N ARG A 78 -19.47 16.54 -30.22
CA ARG A 78 -20.67 16.26 -31.02
C ARG A 78 -20.43 16.35 -32.53
N HIS A 79 -19.30 16.90 -32.96
CA HIS A 79 -19.02 17.16 -34.36
C HIS A 79 -18.17 16.02 -34.97
N PRO A 80 -18.64 15.34 -36.03
CA PRO A 80 -18.01 14.11 -36.52
C PRO A 80 -16.66 14.32 -37.20
N GLN A 81 -16.32 15.55 -37.62
CA GLN A 81 -15.02 15.87 -38.23
C GLN A 81 -14.06 16.56 -37.26
N THR A 82 -14.36 16.61 -35.96
CA THR A 82 -13.40 17.18 -34.99
C THR A 82 -12.07 16.44 -35.06
N PRO A 83 -10.94 17.14 -35.24
CA PRO A 83 -9.63 16.52 -35.31
C PRO A 83 -9.25 15.77 -34.02
N MET A 84 -8.85 14.51 -34.17
CA MET A 84 -8.46 13.66 -33.04
C MET A 84 -7.36 14.24 -32.13
N PRO A 85 -6.32 14.98 -32.62
CA PRO A 85 -5.34 15.62 -31.74
C PRO A 85 -5.95 16.60 -30.72
N VAL A 86 -7.00 17.34 -31.12
CA VAL A 86 -7.72 18.28 -30.25
C VAL A 86 -8.53 17.52 -29.20
N LEU A 87 -9.20 16.42 -29.59
CA LEU A 87 -9.91 15.54 -28.66
C LEU A 87 -8.94 14.85 -27.68
N GLN A 88 -7.77 14.40 -28.12
CA GLN A 88 -6.77 13.79 -27.24
C GLN A 88 -6.26 14.76 -26.17
N LEU A 89 -6.03 16.04 -26.51
CA LEU A 89 -5.67 17.07 -25.54
C LEU A 89 -6.80 17.36 -24.54
N LEU A 90 -8.04 17.49 -25.01
CA LEU A 90 -9.20 17.70 -24.14
C LEU A 90 -9.46 16.50 -23.21
N ALA A 91 -9.24 15.27 -23.69
CA ALA A 91 -9.30 14.05 -22.87
C ALA A 91 -8.15 13.97 -21.85
N ALA A 92 -7.01 14.61 -22.12
CA ALA A 92 -5.85 14.70 -21.23
C ALA A 92 -5.87 15.92 -20.28
N ASP A 93 -6.92 16.75 -20.32
CA ASP A 93 -7.06 17.91 -19.43
C ASP A 93 -7.08 17.48 -17.96
N ALA A 94 -6.43 18.28 -17.11
CA ALA A 94 -6.41 18.09 -15.66
C ALA A 94 -7.77 18.41 -15.01
N ASP A 95 -8.63 19.18 -15.67
CA ASP A 95 -9.99 19.45 -15.21
C ASP A 95 -10.96 18.32 -15.60
N PRO A 96 -11.51 17.53 -14.66
CA PRO A 96 -12.33 16.36 -14.99
C PRO A 96 -13.58 16.70 -15.78
N LEU A 97 -14.13 17.91 -15.62
CA LEU A 97 -15.32 18.37 -16.36
C LEU A 97 -15.04 18.68 -17.84
N THR A 98 -13.80 19.00 -18.21
CA THR A 98 -13.38 19.10 -19.63
C THR A 98 -13.18 17.72 -20.25
N ALA A 99 -12.52 16.81 -19.52
CA ALA A 99 -12.22 15.47 -20.01
C ALA A 99 -13.47 14.56 -20.10
N TYR A 100 -14.42 14.70 -19.17
CA TYR A 100 -15.66 13.89 -19.08
C TYR A 100 -16.40 13.69 -20.42
N PRO A 101 -16.82 14.76 -21.17
CA PRO A 101 -17.56 14.58 -22.41
C PRO A 101 -16.75 13.85 -23.49
N VAL A 102 -15.43 14.06 -23.56
CA VAL A 102 -14.56 13.41 -24.54
C VAL A 102 -14.40 11.93 -24.20
N LEU A 103 -14.04 11.63 -22.96
CA LEU A 103 -13.85 10.26 -22.47
C LEU A 103 -15.13 9.42 -22.50
N LYS A 104 -16.32 10.04 -22.55
CA LYS A 104 -17.60 9.35 -22.69
C LYS A 104 -17.96 8.99 -24.13
N ASN A 105 -17.67 9.86 -25.09
CA ASN A 105 -18.25 9.77 -26.44
C ASN A 105 -17.22 9.55 -27.56
N THR A 106 -15.93 9.77 -27.31
CA THR A 106 -14.87 9.63 -28.32
C THR A 106 -14.16 8.27 -28.17
N PRO A 107 -14.29 7.33 -29.14
CA PRO A 107 -13.46 6.13 -29.20
C PRO A 107 -12.03 6.46 -29.68
N GLY A 108 -11.06 5.58 -29.45
CA GLY A 108 -9.70 5.74 -29.96
C GLY A 108 -8.86 6.80 -29.25
N ILE A 109 -9.19 7.10 -27.99
CA ILE A 109 -8.34 7.91 -27.10
C ILE A 109 -7.09 7.11 -26.75
N ALA A 110 -5.93 7.78 -26.74
CA ALA A 110 -4.65 7.13 -26.47
C ALA A 110 -4.64 6.36 -25.12
N PRO A 111 -4.20 5.09 -25.07
CA PRO A 111 -4.21 4.28 -23.84
C PRO A 111 -3.57 4.96 -22.62
N GLN A 112 -2.44 5.66 -22.82
CA GLN A 112 -1.74 6.39 -21.77
C GLN A 112 -2.55 7.57 -21.18
N THR A 113 -3.52 8.11 -21.93
CA THR A 113 -4.45 9.13 -21.42
C THR A 113 -5.52 8.47 -20.57
N LEU A 114 -6.06 7.31 -20.98
CA LEU A 114 -7.02 6.54 -20.20
C LEU A 114 -6.42 6.07 -18.86
N VAL A 115 -5.16 5.59 -18.86
CA VAL A 115 -4.42 5.23 -17.63
C VAL A 115 -4.26 6.43 -16.70
N ARG A 116 -3.69 7.55 -17.19
CA ARG A 116 -3.50 8.77 -16.38
C ARG A 116 -4.80 9.31 -15.78
N GLN A 117 -5.90 9.21 -16.52
CA GLN A 117 -7.22 9.63 -16.04
C GLN A 117 -7.85 8.62 -15.07
N ALA A 118 -7.57 7.31 -15.21
CA ALA A 118 -7.98 6.31 -14.21
C ALA A 118 -7.22 6.48 -12.87
N GLU A 119 -5.93 6.81 -12.92
CA GLU A 119 -5.12 7.12 -11.73
C GLU A 119 -5.62 8.39 -11.03
N ARG A 120 -5.64 9.52 -11.74
CA ARG A 120 -5.83 10.87 -11.15
C ARG A 120 -7.27 11.34 -11.09
N GLY A 121 -8.14 10.83 -11.96
CA GLY A 121 -9.51 11.33 -12.12
C GLY A 121 -10.41 10.96 -10.94
N PRO A 122 -11.49 11.71 -10.69
CA PRO A 122 -12.49 11.36 -9.68
C PRO A 122 -13.28 10.11 -10.09
N ASP A 123 -13.94 9.47 -9.13
CA ASP A 123 -14.74 8.27 -9.38
C ASP A 123 -15.84 8.45 -10.45
N SER A 124 -16.40 9.65 -10.58
CA SER A 124 -17.36 9.97 -11.66
C SER A 124 -16.77 9.83 -13.07
N LEU A 125 -15.47 10.08 -13.21
CA LEU A 125 -14.72 9.88 -14.46
C LEU A 125 -14.32 8.40 -14.60
N ARG A 126 -13.83 7.77 -13.52
CA ARG A 126 -13.49 6.33 -13.50
C ARG A 126 -14.68 5.42 -13.87
N LYS A 127 -15.91 5.78 -13.46
CA LYS A 127 -17.15 5.09 -13.86
C LYS A 127 -17.36 5.09 -15.38
N ILE A 128 -17.03 6.19 -16.08
CA ILE A 128 -17.09 6.23 -17.55
C ILE A 128 -16.03 5.31 -18.15
N LEU A 129 -14.79 5.39 -17.65
CA LEU A 129 -13.69 4.56 -18.15
C LEU A 129 -14.04 3.06 -18.03
N ALA A 130 -14.61 2.64 -16.89
CA ALA A 130 -15.09 1.28 -16.68
C ALA A 130 -16.21 0.84 -17.65
N GLN A 131 -16.93 1.78 -18.27
CA GLN A 131 -18.00 1.53 -19.26
C GLN A 131 -17.52 1.62 -20.72
N ARG A 132 -16.28 2.02 -20.99
CA ARG A 132 -15.76 2.13 -22.37
C ARG A 132 -15.54 0.77 -23.01
N VAL A 133 -15.97 0.58 -24.25
CA VAL A 133 -15.71 -0.67 -25.01
C VAL A 133 -14.22 -0.84 -25.32
N ASP A 134 -13.49 0.26 -25.56
CA ASP A 134 -12.06 0.27 -25.90
C ASP A 134 -11.14 0.44 -24.67
N LEU A 135 -11.47 -0.20 -23.55
CA LEU A 135 -10.69 -0.11 -22.30
C LEU A 135 -9.42 -0.99 -22.37
N PRO A 136 -8.19 -0.43 -22.37
CA PRO A 136 -6.97 -1.23 -22.37
C PRO A 136 -6.70 -1.86 -20.99
N PRO A 137 -5.97 -3.00 -20.92
CA PRO A 137 -5.76 -3.74 -19.68
C PRO A 137 -4.97 -2.94 -18.63
N GLU A 138 -4.08 -2.03 -19.03
CA GLU A 138 -3.36 -1.14 -18.13
C GLU A 138 -4.31 -0.13 -17.46
N ALA A 139 -5.33 0.35 -18.17
CA ALA A 139 -6.34 1.22 -17.60
C ALA A 139 -7.31 0.43 -16.69
N ALA A 140 -7.65 -0.81 -17.05
CA ALA A 140 -8.39 -1.70 -16.15
C ALA A 140 -7.63 -1.97 -14.83
N LYS A 141 -6.30 -2.16 -14.89
CA LYS A 141 -5.44 -2.22 -13.69
C LYS A 141 -5.47 -0.92 -12.88
N ALA A 142 -5.33 0.23 -13.53
CA ALA A 142 -5.41 1.53 -12.83
C ALA A 142 -6.79 1.74 -12.15
N LEU A 143 -7.87 1.31 -12.79
CA LEU A 143 -9.21 1.31 -12.19
C LEU A 143 -9.33 0.33 -11.01
N ALA A 144 -8.72 -0.85 -11.07
CA ALA A 144 -8.67 -1.81 -9.97
C ALA A 144 -7.92 -1.26 -8.74
N VAL A 145 -6.82 -0.54 -8.96
CA VAL A 145 -6.05 0.12 -7.87
C VAL A 145 -6.81 1.31 -7.27
N HIS A 146 -7.35 2.20 -8.11
CA HIS A 146 -7.80 3.53 -7.65
C HIS A 146 -9.33 3.76 -7.60
N GLY A 147 -10.15 2.92 -8.24
CA GLY A 147 -11.60 3.10 -8.29
C GLY A 147 -12.31 2.70 -6.98
N GLY A 148 -13.35 3.43 -6.58
CA GLY A 148 -14.24 3.03 -5.49
C GLY A 148 -15.15 1.84 -5.84
N ALA A 149 -15.94 1.39 -4.87
CA ALA A 149 -16.78 0.19 -4.96
C ALA A 149 -17.65 0.12 -6.23
N GLU A 150 -18.34 1.22 -6.60
CA GLU A 150 -19.15 1.27 -7.82
C GLU A 150 -18.32 1.08 -9.10
N VAL A 151 -17.09 1.62 -9.16
CA VAL A 151 -16.20 1.45 -10.31
C VAL A 151 -15.77 -0.01 -10.44
N ILE A 152 -15.46 -0.66 -9.31
CA ILE A 152 -15.12 -2.09 -9.29
C ILE A 152 -16.32 -2.96 -9.66
N SER A 153 -17.52 -2.63 -9.18
CA SER A 153 -18.75 -3.34 -9.54
C SER A 153 -19.04 -3.24 -11.05
N LEU A 154 -18.83 -2.07 -11.66
CA LEU A 154 -18.91 -1.89 -13.12
C LEU A 154 -17.83 -2.69 -13.86
N LEU A 155 -16.59 -2.69 -13.36
CA LEU A 155 -15.48 -3.41 -13.97
C LEU A 155 -15.71 -4.94 -13.93
N LEU A 156 -16.18 -5.49 -12.79
CA LEU A 156 -16.50 -6.91 -12.63
C LEU A 156 -17.78 -7.35 -13.37
N ALA A 157 -18.68 -6.41 -13.69
CA ALA A 157 -19.87 -6.69 -14.50
C ALA A 157 -19.56 -6.83 -16.00
N ARG A 158 -18.31 -6.58 -16.43
CA ARG A 158 -17.86 -6.78 -17.80
C ARG A 158 -17.59 -8.25 -18.09
N ASP A 159 -17.96 -8.68 -19.28
CA ASP A 159 -17.66 -10.03 -19.80
C ASP A 159 -16.46 -10.07 -20.74
N ASP A 160 -16.05 -8.91 -21.27
CA ASP A 160 -14.83 -8.73 -22.06
C ASP A 160 -13.57 -8.42 -21.21
N LEU A 161 -13.71 -8.32 -19.89
CA LEU A 161 -12.58 -8.10 -18.98
C LEU A 161 -11.70 -9.35 -18.89
N VAL A 162 -10.57 -9.30 -19.58
CA VAL A 162 -9.46 -10.24 -19.35
C VAL A 162 -8.82 -9.91 -18.01
N VAL A 163 -9.14 -10.69 -16.97
CA VAL A 163 -8.49 -10.57 -15.66
C VAL A 163 -7.06 -11.11 -15.79
N THR A 164 -6.08 -10.24 -15.64
CA THR A 164 -4.67 -10.60 -15.50
C THR A 164 -4.31 -10.68 -14.01
N ASP A 165 -3.24 -11.41 -13.67
CA ASP A 165 -2.73 -11.52 -12.29
C ASP A 165 -2.53 -10.13 -11.66
N ALA A 166 -2.01 -9.18 -12.42
CA ALA A 166 -1.81 -7.79 -11.98
C ALA A 166 -3.11 -7.02 -11.68
N ILE A 167 -4.26 -7.44 -12.21
CA ILE A 167 -5.60 -6.93 -11.86
C ILE A 167 -6.13 -7.67 -10.64
N ALA A 168 -5.94 -9.00 -10.57
CA ALA A 168 -6.31 -9.82 -9.41
C ALA A 168 -5.62 -9.31 -8.13
N ASP A 169 -4.29 -9.17 -8.17
CA ASP A 169 -3.47 -8.66 -7.07
C ASP A 169 -3.90 -7.24 -6.63
N ALA A 170 -4.24 -6.37 -7.59
CA ALA A 170 -4.69 -5.00 -7.31
C ALA A 170 -6.05 -4.96 -6.59
N LEU A 171 -6.95 -5.90 -6.90
CA LEU A 171 -8.24 -6.04 -6.21
C LEU A 171 -8.06 -6.71 -4.83
N LEU A 172 -7.22 -7.75 -4.76
CA LEU A 172 -6.94 -8.48 -3.53
C LEU A 172 -6.18 -7.64 -2.51
N ALA A 173 -5.29 -6.72 -2.93
CA ALA A 173 -4.60 -5.78 -2.04
C ALA A 173 -5.54 -4.80 -1.28
N ARG A 174 -6.86 -4.85 -1.52
CA ARG A 174 -7.86 -3.91 -0.96
C ARG A 174 -8.91 -4.66 -0.13
N PRO A 175 -8.70 -4.84 1.19
CA PRO A 175 -9.60 -5.62 2.07
C PRO A 175 -11.09 -5.26 1.98
N ALA A 176 -11.41 -3.97 1.87
CA ALA A 176 -12.81 -3.50 1.72
C ALA A 176 -13.47 -4.01 0.43
N ILE A 177 -12.72 -4.07 -0.68
CA ILE A 177 -13.22 -4.59 -1.98
C ILE A 177 -13.38 -6.11 -1.92
N VAL A 178 -12.48 -6.81 -1.21
CA VAL A 178 -12.56 -8.27 -1.03
C VAL A 178 -13.74 -8.67 -0.16
N SER A 179 -14.02 -7.91 0.91
CA SER A 179 -15.21 -8.11 1.75
C SER A 179 -16.51 -7.84 0.97
N GLU A 180 -16.61 -6.72 0.23
CA GLU A 180 -17.84 -6.37 -0.50
C GLU A 180 -18.09 -7.24 -1.75
N PHE A 181 -17.03 -7.61 -2.49
CA PHE A 181 -17.15 -8.27 -3.79
C PHE A 181 -16.61 -9.71 -3.83
N GLY A 182 -16.17 -10.29 -2.70
CA GLY A 182 -15.51 -11.59 -2.64
C GLY A 182 -16.24 -12.71 -3.39
N ILE A 183 -17.58 -12.76 -3.32
CA ILE A 183 -18.39 -13.75 -4.05
C ILE A 183 -18.28 -13.55 -5.57
N LYS A 184 -18.30 -12.29 -6.06
CA LYS A 184 -18.12 -11.97 -7.49
C LYS A 184 -16.68 -12.23 -7.94
N LEU A 185 -15.69 -11.90 -7.12
CA LEU A 185 -14.27 -12.19 -7.39
C LEU A 185 -14.03 -13.70 -7.53
N ALA A 186 -14.57 -14.50 -6.60
CA ALA A 186 -14.50 -15.96 -6.67
C ALA A 186 -15.27 -16.53 -7.88
N ALA A 187 -16.44 -15.97 -8.23
CA ALA A 187 -17.21 -16.41 -9.40
C ALA A 187 -16.54 -16.10 -10.75
N LYS A 188 -15.80 -14.98 -10.85
CA LYS A 188 -14.96 -14.63 -12.02
C LYS A 188 -13.57 -15.31 -11.99
N GLY A 189 -13.32 -16.25 -11.06
CA GLY A 189 -12.07 -17.01 -10.97
C GLY A 189 -10.85 -16.22 -10.48
N ILE A 190 -11.05 -14.99 -9.98
CA ILE A 190 -9.98 -14.06 -9.57
C ILE A 190 -9.30 -14.53 -8.27
N MET A 191 -10.03 -15.28 -7.44
CA MET A 191 -9.52 -15.83 -6.18
C MET A 191 -8.94 -17.24 -6.39
N SER A 192 -7.61 -17.34 -6.45
CA SER A 192 -6.91 -18.63 -6.36
C SER A 192 -7.10 -19.28 -4.98
N PRO A 193 -6.86 -20.60 -4.84
CA PRO A 193 -6.87 -21.29 -3.53
C PRO A 193 -6.00 -20.58 -2.48
N GLN A 194 -4.76 -20.22 -2.85
CA GLN A 194 -3.84 -19.47 -2.01
C GLN A 194 -4.37 -18.07 -1.64
N ALA A 195 -5.05 -17.37 -2.55
CA ALA A 195 -5.68 -16.08 -2.27
C ALA A 195 -6.89 -16.19 -1.32
N LEU A 196 -7.69 -17.25 -1.42
CA LEU A 196 -8.77 -17.55 -0.48
C LEU A 196 -8.23 -17.80 0.94
N MET A 197 -7.12 -18.53 1.04
CA MET A 197 -6.45 -18.81 2.32
C MET A 197 -5.85 -17.53 2.92
N ALA A 198 -5.10 -16.77 2.13
CA ALA A 198 -4.50 -15.49 2.52
C ALA A 198 -5.52 -14.50 3.08
N GLN A 199 -6.69 -14.40 2.45
CA GLN A 199 -7.70 -13.39 2.76
C GLN A 199 -8.72 -13.82 3.83
N TYR A 200 -8.59 -15.02 4.41
CA TYR A 200 -9.58 -15.68 5.26
C TYR A 200 -10.34 -14.76 6.23
N LEU A 201 -9.63 -13.90 6.95
CA LEU A 201 -10.20 -12.98 7.96
C LEU A 201 -11.23 -12.01 7.34
N THR A 202 -11.03 -11.59 6.10
CA THR A 202 -11.89 -10.64 5.36
C THR A 202 -13.09 -11.29 4.65
N LEU A 203 -13.14 -12.62 4.59
CA LEU A 203 -14.12 -13.36 3.80
C LEU A 203 -15.39 -13.67 4.57
N ASP A 204 -16.52 -13.70 3.85
CA ASP A 204 -17.80 -14.19 4.35
C ASP A 204 -17.76 -15.71 4.63
N ALA A 205 -18.66 -16.19 5.49
CA ALA A 205 -18.82 -17.61 5.84
C ALA A 205 -18.75 -18.64 4.68
N PRO A 206 -19.46 -18.47 3.53
CA PRO A 206 -19.35 -19.42 2.41
C PRO A 206 -17.97 -19.45 1.76
N LEU A 207 -17.24 -18.32 1.76
CA LEU A 207 -15.88 -18.22 1.21
C LEU A 207 -14.83 -18.72 2.22
N ARG A 208 -15.02 -18.46 3.53
CA ARG A 208 -14.24 -19.10 4.61
C ARG A 208 -14.31 -20.63 4.52
N THR A 209 -15.49 -21.19 4.26
CA THR A 209 -15.64 -22.65 4.07
C THR A 209 -14.86 -23.15 2.85
N LYS A 210 -14.86 -22.41 1.73
CA LYS A 210 -14.03 -22.74 0.56
C LYS A 210 -12.53 -22.63 0.85
N ALA A 211 -12.09 -21.64 1.62
CA ALA A 211 -10.69 -21.49 2.04
C ALA A 211 -10.22 -22.65 2.95
N LEU A 212 -11.07 -23.11 3.87
CA LEU A 212 -10.80 -24.30 4.68
C LEU A 212 -10.65 -25.56 3.81
N ALA A 213 -11.57 -25.76 2.84
CA ALA A 213 -11.49 -26.88 1.92
C ALA A 213 -10.25 -26.81 1.00
N ALA A 214 -9.87 -25.62 0.53
CA ALA A 214 -8.65 -25.39 -0.22
C ALA A 214 -7.40 -25.77 0.59
N ALA A 215 -7.31 -25.32 1.85
CA ALA A 215 -6.20 -25.65 2.73
C ALA A 215 -6.09 -27.15 3.04
N GLU A 216 -7.22 -27.86 3.19
CA GLU A 216 -7.20 -29.33 3.35
C GLU A 216 -6.73 -30.04 2.07
N MET A 217 -7.19 -29.61 0.89
CA MET A 217 -6.74 -30.19 -0.38
C MET A 217 -5.26 -29.94 -0.64
N GLU A 218 -4.77 -28.71 -0.44
CA GLU A 218 -3.35 -28.39 -0.57
C GLU A 218 -2.49 -29.18 0.43
N ALA A 219 -2.98 -29.44 1.65
CA ALA A 219 -2.25 -30.20 2.67
C ALA A 219 -2.14 -31.69 2.30
N LEU A 220 -3.19 -32.24 1.70
CA LEU A 220 -3.17 -33.58 1.12
C LEU A 220 -2.20 -33.66 -0.07
N VAL A 221 -2.09 -32.62 -0.89
CA VAL A 221 -1.11 -32.55 -1.99
C VAL A 221 0.34 -32.42 -1.45
N GLU A 222 0.60 -31.56 -0.46
CA GLU A 222 1.94 -31.44 0.16
C GLU A 222 2.38 -32.77 0.78
N THR A 223 1.48 -33.46 1.49
CA THR A 223 1.80 -34.76 2.10
C THR A 223 1.96 -35.88 1.06
N ALA A 224 1.12 -35.94 0.01
CA ALA A 224 1.24 -36.91 -1.07
C ALA A 224 2.54 -36.73 -1.88
N THR A 225 2.89 -35.49 -2.24
CA THR A 225 4.14 -35.19 -2.96
C THR A 225 5.38 -35.50 -2.11
N ALA A 226 5.34 -35.21 -0.79
CA ALA A 226 6.39 -35.58 0.13
C ALA A 226 6.59 -37.11 0.28
N MET A 227 5.55 -37.92 0.05
CA MET A 227 5.63 -39.39 0.05
C MET A 227 6.18 -39.98 -1.27
N GLN A 228 6.13 -39.23 -2.38
CA GLN A 228 6.52 -39.72 -3.71
C GLN A 228 8.01 -39.58 -4.05
N ILE A 229 8.80 -38.84 -3.27
CA ILE A 229 10.22 -38.57 -3.54
C ILE A 229 11.11 -39.47 -2.65
N PRO A 230 11.67 -40.58 -3.17
CA PRO A 230 12.49 -41.48 -2.36
C PRO A 230 13.86 -40.86 -2.07
N GLY A 231 14.28 -40.86 -0.81
CA GLY A 231 15.64 -40.45 -0.41
C GLY A 231 15.78 -38.99 0.05
N GLN A 232 14.76 -38.14 -0.05
CA GLN A 232 14.69 -36.95 0.80
C GLN A 232 14.15 -37.35 2.18
N PRO A 233 14.86 -37.11 3.29
CA PRO A 233 14.37 -37.43 4.63
C PRO A 233 13.25 -36.46 5.02
N ALA A 234 12.00 -36.77 4.64
CA ALA A 234 10.76 -36.05 4.95
C ALA A 234 10.99 -34.54 5.17
N SER A 235 11.41 -33.87 4.08
CA SER A 235 12.19 -32.62 4.10
C SER A 235 11.66 -31.59 5.10
N ASN A 236 12.60 -30.94 5.82
CA ASN A 236 12.39 -30.07 7.00
C ASN A 236 11.25 -29.05 6.96
N ARG A 237 10.66 -28.74 5.79
CA ARG A 237 9.50 -27.84 5.62
C ARG A 237 8.20 -28.38 6.23
N ALA A 238 7.97 -29.70 6.14
CA ALA A 238 6.79 -30.35 6.73
C ALA A 238 6.95 -30.62 8.24
N ARG A 239 8.20 -30.69 8.75
CA ARG A 239 8.50 -30.94 10.18
C ARG A 239 8.78 -29.68 11.00
N ALA A 240 8.98 -28.53 10.35
CA ALA A 240 8.74 -27.20 10.92
C ALA A 240 7.23 -26.94 11.09
N ALA A 241 6.55 -27.88 11.73
CA ALA A 241 5.26 -27.65 12.35
C ALA A 241 5.45 -26.56 13.40
N LEU A 242 4.45 -25.68 13.54
CA LEU A 242 4.35 -24.72 14.64
C LEU A 242 4.03 -25.49 15.93
N ARG A 243 5.00 -26.28 16.42
CA ARG A 243 4.88 -26.98 17.69
C ARG A 243 4.99 -25.93 18.78
N CYS A 244 3.87 -25.66 19.43
CA CYS A 244 3.84 -24.81 20.60
C CYS A 244 4.79 -25.37 21.65
N ASP A 245 5.77 -24.56 22.06
CA ASP A 245 6.52 -24.78 23.29
C ASP A 245 5.51 -24.87 24.46
N PRO A 246 5.61 -25.83 25.39
CA PRO A 246 4.75 -25.89 26.57
C PRO A 246 4.70 -24.56 27.35
N ALA A 247 5.77 -23.76 27.33
CA ALA A 247 5.77 -22.41 27.88
C ALA A 247 4.75 -21.47 27.19
N ILE A 248 4.54 -21.62 25.89
CA ILE A 248 3.58 -20.80 25.11
C ILE A 248 2.14 -21.28 25.36
N SER A 249 1.88 -22.59 25.49
CA SER A 249 0.55 -23.10 25.87
C SER A 249 0.13 -22.57 27.24
N SER A 250 1.02 -22.73 28.23
CA SER A 250 0.77 -22.22 29.59
C SER A 250 0.65 -20.69 29.64
N ALA A 251 1.37 -19.94 28.79
CA ALA A 251 1.17 -18.49 28.68
C ALA A 251 -0.20 -18.11 28.10
N LEU A 252 -0.69 -18.82 27.08
CA LEU A 252 -2.02 -18.62 26.50
C LEU A 252 -3.13 -18.99 27.50
N GLU A 253 -2.99 -20.10 28.21
CA GLU A 253 -3.91 -20.54 29.26
C GLU A 253 -3.97 -19.54 30.41
N ASN A 254 -2.81 -19.10 30.92
CA ASN A 254 -2.74 -18.10 31.99
C ASN A 254 -3.31 -16.74 31.56
N ALA A 255 -3.04 -16.28 30.32
CA ALA A 255 -3.63 -15.05 29.80
C ALA A 255 -5.16 -15.16 29.66
N ALA A 256 -5.67 -16.32 29.21
CA ALA A 256 -7.11 -16.59 29.15
C ALA A 256 -7.77 -16.73 30.53
N LEU A 257 -7.06 -17.26 31.54
CA LEU A 257 -7.54 -17.35 32.93
C LEU A 257 -7.75 -15.96 33.55
N HIS A 258 -6.85 -15.02 33.28
CA HIS A 258 -6.89 -13.64 33.80
C HIS A 258 -7.65 -12.66 32.88
N SER A 259 -8.23 -13.15 31.77
CA SER A 259 -8.88 -12.33 30.74
C SER A 259 -8.01 -11.20 30.16
N ASP A 260 -6.68 -11.36 30.17
CA ASP A 260 -5.76 -10.38 29.62
C ASP A 260 -5.57 -10.59 28.12
N HIS A 261 -6.43 -9.93 27.32
CA HIS A 261 -6.35 -9.95 25.87
C HIS A 261 -4.99 -9.45 25.34
N ARG A 262 -4.32 -8.50 26.01
CA ARG A 262 -3.03 -7.94 25.53
C ARG A 262 -1.88 -8.93 25.67
N GLN A 263 -1.88 -9.71 26.76
CA GLN A 263 -0.92 -10.80 26.96
C GLN A 263 -1.26 -12.01 26.08
N PHE A 264 -2.55 -12.32 25.91
CA PHE A 264 -3.00 -13.38 25.01
C PHE A 264 -2.56 -13.15 23.57
N ASP A 265 -2.84 -11.95 23.01
CA ASP A 265 -2.43 -11.57 21.66
C ASP A 265 -0.90 -11.61 21.48
N ALA A 266 -0.14 -11.24 22.52
CA ALA A 266 1.33 -11.29 22.49
C ALA A 266 1.88 -12.73 22.52
N ALA A 267 1.29 -13.62 23.32
CA ALA A 267 1.63 -15.03 23.33
C ALA A 267 1.25 -15.72 22.00
N LEU A 268 0.10 -15.35 21.42
CA LEU A 268 -0.37 -15.85 20.13
C LEU A 268 0.54 -15.39 18.97
N ALA A 269 0.89 -14.11 18.93
CA ALA A 269 1.84 -13.54 17.97
C ALA A 269 3.20 -14.25 18.04
N LYS A 270 3.73 -14.48 19.26
CA LYS A 270 4.98 -15.19 19.48
C LYS A 270 4.90 -16.66 19.04
N GLY A 271 3.82 -17.37 19.38
CA GLY A 271 3.66 -18.78 19.04
C GLY A 271 3.51 -19.04 17.54
N LEU A 272 2.77 -18.19 16.84
CA LEU A 272 2.51 -18.33 15.40
C LEU A 272 3.53 -17.58 14.51
N SER A 273 4.46 -16.83 15.11
CA SER A 273 5.38 -15.92 14.41
C SER A 273 4.66 -14.88 13.53
N LEU A 274 3.57 -14.33 14.04
CA LEU A 274 2.72 -13.35 13.36
C LEU A 274 2.98 -11.91 13.83
N PRO A 275 2.76 -10.90 12.98
CA PRO A 275 2.68 -9.51 13.43
C PRO A 275 1.60 -9.34 14.50
N ARG A 276 1.85 -8.53 15.53
CA ARG A 276 0.92 -8.36 16.66
C ARG A 276 -0.46 -7.87 16.22
N ALA A 277 -0.54 -7.01 15.20
CA ALA A 277 -1.81 -6.55 14.63
C ALA A 277 -2.67 -7.73 14.12
N LEU A 278 -2.07 -8.65 13.35
CA LEU A 278 -2.76 -9.81 12.80
C LEU A 278 -3.15 -10.81 13.91
N ALA A 279 -2.32 -10.96 14.95
CA ALA A 279 -2.69 -11.78 16.11
C ALA A 279 -3.90 -11.19 16.87
N THR A 280 -3.98 -9.87 17.00
CA THR A 280 -5.15 -9.17 17.55
C THR A 280 -6.39 -9.33 16.65
N GLU A 281 -6.25 -9.26 15.32
CA GLU A 281 -7.35 -9.53 14.38
C GLU A 281 -7.88 -10.98 14.50
N VAL A 282 -6.99 -11.97 14.58
CA VAL A 282 -7.34 -13.39 14.80
C VAL A 282 -8.05 -13.61 16.14
N SER A 283 -7.61 -12.90 17.19
CA SER A 283 -8.19 -12.92 18.55
C SER A 283 -9.57 -12.23 18.62
N GLN A 284 -9.82 -11.26 17.72
CA GLN A 284 -11.05 -10.47 17.67
C GLN A 284 -12.03 -10.89 16.55
N ASP A 285 -11.71 -11.93 15.77
CA ASP A 285 -12.58 -12.46 14.70
C ASP A 285 -14.00 -12.76 15.24
N PRO A 286 -15.07 -12.11 14.73
CA PRO A 286 -16.42 -12.25 15.27
C PRO A 286 -16.97 -13.68 15.27
N GLY A 287 -16.50 -14.54 14.36
CA GLY A 287 -16.87 -15.96 14.31
C GLY A 287 -16.05 -16.84 15.25
N GLY A 288 -14.87 -16.41 15.70
CA GLY A 288 -13.91 -17.22 16.45
C GLY A 288 -13.23 -18.33 15.64
N ASP A 289 -13.56 -18.50 14.36
CA ASP A 289 -13.00 -19.54 13.49
C ASP A 289 -11.49 -19.34 13.32
N ALA A 290 -11.05 -18.09 13.16
CA ALA A 290 -9.63 -17.75 13.06
C ALA A 290 -8.86 -18.20 14.31
N LEU A 291 -9.43 -18.02 15.51
CA LEU A 291 -8.83 -18.49 16.76
C LEU A 291 -8.79 -20.02 16.83
N ALA A 292 -9.84 -20.72 16.35
CA ALA A 292 -9.83 -22.18 16.30
C ALA A 292 -8.75 -22.74 15.36
N ILE A 293 -8.55 -22.12 14.18
CA ILE A 293 -7.46 -22.44 13.26
C ILE A 293 -6.10 -22.17 13.91
N ALA A 294 -5.95 -21.03 14.59
CA ALA A 294 -4.72 -20.61 15.26
C ALA A 294 -4.30 -21.57 16.39
N LEU A 295 -5.22 -21.97 17.27
CA LEU A 295 -4.96 -22.95 18.33
C LEU A 295 -4.64 -24.34 17.74
N LYS A 296 -5.32 -24.72 16.64
CA LYS A 296 -5.02 -25.97 15.94
C LYS A 296 -3.63 -25.96 15.30
N ALA A 297 -3.22 -24.85 14.69
CA ALA A 297 -1.91 -24.69 14.07
C ALA A 297 -0.75 -24.82 15.09
N LEU A 298 -0.97 -24.31 16.32
CA LEU A 298 -0.08 -24.47 17.48
C LEU A 298 -0.03 -25.93 18.03
N ASN A 299 -0.90 -26.82 17.56
CA ASN A 299 -1.08 -28.17 18.08
C ASN A 299 -1.48 -28.18 19.58
N ILE A 300 -2.39 -27.26 19.97
CA ILE A 300 -2.97 -27.22 21.31
C ILE A 300 -4.03 -28.33 21.45
N SER A 301 -4.16 -28.92 22.65
CA SER A 301 -5.12 -30.00 22.90
C SER A 301 -6.56 -29.47 22.94
N GLU A 302 -7.53 -30.32 22.59
CA GLU A 302 -8.95 -29.93 22.56
C GLU A 302 -9.48 -29.45 23.93
N ALA A 303 -9.00 -30.06 25.03
CA ALA A 303 -9.36 -29.63 26.38
C ALA A 303 -8.85 -28.22 26.71
N VAL A 304 -7.60 -27.90 26.34
CA VAL A 304 -7.03 -26.56 26.51
C VAL A 304 -7.73 -25.55 25.59
N ALA A 305 -7.95 -25.91 24.33
CA ALA A 305 -8.65 -25.06 23.37
C ALA A 305 -10.08 -24.72 23.83
N GLY A 306 -10.82 -25.71 24.36
CA GLY A 306 -12.14 -25.51 24.96
C GLY A 306 -12.14 -24.50 26.12
N ASN A 307 -11.16 -24.61 27.03
CA ASN A 307 -10.99 -23.64 28.12
C ASN A 307 -10.69 -22.22 27.60
N ILE A 308 -9.87 -22.10 26.56
CA ILE A 308 -9.55 -20.81 25.92
C ILE A 308 -10.79 -20.22 25.24
N PHE A 309 -11.56 -21.00 24.47
CA PHE A 309 -12.78 -20.53 23.80
C PHE A 309 -13.82 -20.02 24.80
N VAL A 310 -14.11 -20.78 25.87
CA VAL A 310 -15.09 -20.39 26.89
C VAL A 310 -14.69 -19.07 27.58
N ARG A 311 -13.40 -18.85 27.82
CA ARG A 311 -12.91 -17.65 28.52
C ARG A 311 -12.77 -16.42 27.61
N GLN A 312 -12.26 -16.58 26.40
CA GLN A 312 -12.05 -15.47 25.47
C GLN A 312 -13.33 -15.08 24.71
N LEU A 313 -14.19 -16.06 24.37
CA LEU A 313 -15.35 -15.85 23.49
C LEU A 313 -16.71 -16.02 24.21
N GLY A 314 -16.75 -16.63 25.40
CA GLY A 314 -18.02 -16.92 26.11
C GLY A 314 -18.83 -15.70 26.55
N SER A 315 -18.23 -14.50 26.56
CA SER A 315 -18.95 -13.23 26.76
C SER A 315 -19.58 -12.66 25.48
N ARG A 316 -19.21 -13.20 24.30
CA ARG A 316 -19.62 -12.72 22.98
C ARG A 316 -20.43 -13.74 22.17
N MET A 317 -20.36 -15.03 22.53
CA MET A 317 -20.90 -16.15 21.75
C MET A 317 -21.71 -17.13 22.60
N GLY A 318 -22.75 -17.71 22.00
CA GLY A 318 -23.56 -18.75 22.62
C GLY A 318 -22.88 -20.12 22.65
N LEU A 319 -23.33 -21.00 23.56
CA LEU A 319 -22.76 -22.34 23.76
C LEU A 319 -22.72 -23.21 22.48
N GLU A 320 -23.73 -23.11 21.61
CA GLU A 320 -23.74 -23.82 20.33
C GLU A 320 -22.67 -23.36 19.34
N GLN A 321 -22.33 -22.06 19.36
CA GLN A 321 -21.25 -21.54 18.53
C GLN A 321 -19.89 -22.03 19.04
N ILE A 322 -19.67 -22.03 20.36
CA ILE A 322 -18.46 -22.59 20.99
C ILE A 322 -18.33 -24.10 20.69
N ARG A 323 -19.44 -24.86 20.75
CA ARG A 323 -19.49 -26.27 20.29
C ARG A 323 -19.17 -26.39 18.79
N GLY A 324 -19.57 -25.42 17.98
CA GLY A 324 -19.14 -25.27 16.57
C GLY A 324 -17.62 -25.17 16.44
N LEU A 325 -16.99 -24.25 17.17
CA LEU A 325 -15.54 -24.02 17.16
C LEU A 325 -14.75 -25.25 17.64
N MET A 326 -15.21 -25.95 18.68
CA MET A 326 -14.59 -27.22 19.10
C MET A 326 -14.66 -28.29 18.00
N ARG A 327 -15.81 -28.42 17.32
CA ARG A 327 -15.96 -29.34 16.17
C ARG A 327 -15.06 -28.95 14.99
N LEU A 328 -14.88 -27.66 14.72
CA LEU A 328 -13.94 -27.16 13.70
C LEU A 328 -12.50 -27.51 14.08
N HIS A 329 -12.08 -27.18 15.30
CA HIS A 329 -10.75 -27.49 15.83
C HIS A 329 -10.44 -29.00 15.78
N ALA A 330 -11.40 -29.85 16.13
CA ALA A 330 -11.25 -31.30 16.08
C ALA A 330 -11.11 -31.83 14.64
N ARG A 331 -11.93 -31.33 13.70
CA ARG A 331 -11.99 -31.83 12.30
C ARG A 331 -10.86 -31.32 11.40
N LEU A 332 -10.43 -30.08 11.57
CA LEU A 332 -9.39 -29.45 10.74
C LEU A 332 -8.04 -30.19 10.90
N SER A 333 -7.34 -30.50 9.82
CA SER A 333 -6.01 -31.10 9.91
C SER A 333 -4.97 -30.10 10.43
N LEU A 334 -3.94 -30.61 11.13
CA LEU A 334 -2.85 -29.78 11.65
C LEU A 334 -2.10 -29.06 10.51
N SER A 335 -1.90 -29.75 9.38
CA SER A 335 -1.27 -29.24 8.18
C SER A 335 -2.09 -28.12 7.52
N ALA A 336 -3.41 -28.30 7.33
CA ALA A 336 -4.27 -27.25 6.77
C ALA A 336 -4.28 -25.99 7.66
N ALA A 337 -4.38 -26.17 8.98
CA ALA A 337 -4.31 -25.06 9.93
C ALA A 337 -2.97 -24.30 9.85
N GLN A 338 -1.85 -25.02 9.72
CA GLN A 338 -0.52 -24.41 9.59
C GLN A 338 -0.33 -23.70 8.26
N MET A 339 -0.86 -24.23 7.15
CA MET A 339 -0.80 -23.54 5.86
C MET A 339 -1.66 -22.27 5.82
N LEU A 340 -2.85 -22.28 6.43
CA LEU A 340 -3.67 -21.08 6.60
C LEU A 340 -2.87 -19.98 7.33
N VAL A 341 -2.31 -20.28 8.50
CA VAL A 341 -1.48 -19.32 9.24
C VAL A 341 -0.25 -18.85 8.44
N ARG A 342 0.44 -19.76 7.72
CA ARG A 342 1.55 -19.41 6.83
C ARG A 342 1.11 -18.50 5.68
N SER A 343 -0.11 -18.67 5.15
CA SER A 343 -0.66 -17.78 4.11
C SER A 343 -0.96 -16.39 4.67
N TRP A 344 -1.47 -16.29 5.90
CA TRP A 344 -1.72 -15.01 6.58
C TRP A 344 -0.42 -14.25 6.86
N SER A 345 0.65 -14.94 7.26
CA SER A 345 1.96 -14.31 7.50
C SER A 345 2.66 -13.83 6.23
N GLN A 346 2.41 -14.50 5.09
CA GLN A 346 2.92 -14.10 3.77
C GLN A 346 2.08 -12.98 3.12
N ALA A 347 0.77 -12.96 3.39
CA ALA A 347 -0.15 -11.94 2.88
C ALA A 347 -0.10 -10.63 3.69
N ALA A 348 0.29 -10.68 4.96
CA ALA A 348 0.59 -9.49 5.73
C ALA A 348 1.67 -8.68 4.98
N PRO A 349 1.42 -7.40 4.62
CA PRO A 349 2.45 -6.58 4.01
C PRO A 349 3.64 -6.55 4.96
N ALA A 350 4.84 -6.79 4.43
CA ALA A 350 6.07 -6.80 5.22
C ALA A 350 6.25 -5.44 5.91
N SER A 351 5.73 -5.34 7.13
CA SER A 351 5.73 -4.12 7.92
C SER A 351 7.18 -3.73 8.08
N THR A 352 7.54 -2.55 7.57
CA THR A 352 8.90 -2.02 7.57
C THR A 352 9.54 -2.31 8.92
N GLN A 353 10.41 -3.33 8.98
CA GLN A 353 11.33 -3.45 10.09
C GLN A 353 12.08 -2.12 10.09
N PRO A 354 12.03 -1.33 11.17
CA PRO A 354 13.01 -0.27 11.29
C PRO A 354 14.35 -0.99 11.19
N ALA A 355 15.18 -0.59 10.23
CA ALA A 355 16.51 -1.15 10.09
C ALA A 355 17.20 -0.89 11.42
N HIS A 356 17.30 -1.91 12.26
CA HIS A 356 17.99 -1.81 13.53
C HIS A 356 19.45 -1.57 13.17
N HIS A 357 19.83 -0.29 13.27
CA HIS A 357 21.14 0.20 12.91
C HIS A 357 22.18 -0.73 13.53
N ALA A 358 22.90 -1.46 12.68
CA ALA A 358 24.14 -2.06 13.07
C ALA A 358 25.02 -0.91 13.56
N ALA A 359 25.31 -0.88 14.85
CA ALA A 359 26.08 0.18 15.45
C ALA A 359 27.49 0.13 14.87
N LEU A 360 27.79 1.01 13.91
CA LEU A 360 29.15 1.31 13.51
C LEU A 360 29.85 1.90 14.74
N THR A 361 30.62 1.07 15.44
CA THR A 361 31.63 1.55 16.38
C THR A 361 32.67 2.33 15.60
N THR A 362 32.69 3.65 15.78
CA THR A 362 33.68 4.55 15.19
C THR A 362 35.02 4.37 15.90
N GLU A 363 35.86 3.46 15.42
CA GLU A 363 37.29 3.49 15.72
C GLU A 363 38.03 4.21 14.60
N THR A 364 38.23 5.52 14.82
CA THR A 364 39.24 6.29 14.11
C THR A 364 40.60 5.94 14.69
N ASP A 365 41.50 5.33 13.93
CA ASP A 365 42.73 6.04 13.55
C ASP A 365 43.60 5.38 12.47
N GLY A 366 44.45 6.20 11.85
CA GLY A 366 45.88 5.88 11.88
C GLY A 366 46.51 4.94 10.84
N LYS A 367 46.34 5.23 9.54
CA LYS A 367 47.38 5.06 8.49
C LYS A 367 48.03 3.66 8.29
N ALA A 368 47.72 3.11 7.12
CA ALA A 368 48.52 2.11 6.42
C ALA A 368 50.03 2.41 6.35
N ARG A 369 50.86 1.35 6.31
CA ARG A 369 52.07 1.35 5.46
C ARG A 369 52.40 -0.02 4.87
N LEU A 370 52.97 0.05 3.67
CA LEU A 370 53.18 -1.04 2.72
C LEU A 370 54.33 -1.98 3.09
N ARG A 371 54.32 -3.16 2.45
CA ARG A 371 55.45 -4.10 2.38
C ARG A 371 56.72 -3.41 1.85
N GLY A 372 57.87 -3.75 2.42
CA GLY A 372 59.19 -3.39 1.93
C GLY A 372 60.24 -4.36 2.50
N THR A 373 60.94 -5.04 1.62
CA THR A 373 61.90 -6.14 1.82
C THR A 373 63.15 -5.79 2.66
N SER A 374 63.93 -6.85 2.95
CA SER A 374 65.38 -6.91 3.29
C SER A 374 65.76 -7.16 4.77
N ASP A 375 66.33 -8.36 4.97
CA ASP A 375 67.25 -8.78 6.05
C ASP A 375 68.53 -7.92 6.13
N PRO A 376 69.44 -8.14 7.11
CA PRO A 376 69.26 -8.59 8.50
C PRO A 376 70.02 -7.67 9.49
N ASN A 377 70.18 -8.12 10.75
CA ASN A 377 71.40 -8.04 11.58
C ASN A 377 71.26 -7.40 12.98
N ARG A 378 71.85 -8.13 13.95
CA ARG A 378 72.52 -7.67 15.18
C ARG A 378 71.71 -7.10 16.37
N THR A 379 71.81 -7.86 17.48
CA THR A 379 72.14 -7.43 18.86
C THR A 379 71.24 -6.40 19.58
N GLN A 380 70.96 -6.45 20.88
CA GLN A 380 71.15 -7.36 22.02
C GLN A 380 70.77 -6.50 23.26
N THR A 381 70.51 -7.14 24.42
CA THR A 381 70.93 -6.63 25.74
C THR A 381 70.05 -5.60 26.51
N THR A 382 69.76 -6.00 27.75
CA THR A 382 69.48 -5.24 29.01
C THR A 382 68.15 -4.51 29.28
N ALA A 383 67.49 -5.01 30.35
CA ALA A 383 66.76 -4.22 31.36
C ALA A 383 67.75 -3.44 32.27
N PRO A 384 67.35 -2.50 33.17
CA PRO A 384 66.68 -2.88 34.44
C PRO A 384 65.71 -1.85 35.08
N ARG A 385 65.10 -2.23 36.22
CA ARG A 385 64.46 -1.38 37.26
C ARG A 385 65.51 -0.61 38.10
N PRO A 386 65.16 0.49 38.82
CA PRO A 386 64.73 0.45 40.25
C PRO A 386 63.46 1.31 40.55
N GLN A 387 62.66 1.12 41.62
CA GLN A 387 62.78 1.62 43.03
C GLN A 387 63.06 3.15 43.14
N THR A 388 62.52 4.01 44.03
CA THR A 388 61.67 3.99 45.27
C THR A 388 60.62 5.15 45.22
N GLY A 389 59.75 5.50 46.19
CA GLY A 389 59.32 4.94 47.51
C GLY A 389 58.85 6.04 48.51
N THR A 390 58.11 5.66 49.57
CA THR A 390 57.72 6.43 50.80
C THR A 390 56.79 7.67 50.72
N GLY A 391 55.82 7.76 51.66
CA GLY A 391 55.03 8.97 51.97
C GLY A 391 53.70 8.71 52.71
N LEU A 392 53.70 8.73 54.06
CA LEU A 392 52.52 8.49 54.92
C LEU A 392 51.79 9.78 55.37
N THR A 393 50.61 9.60 56.00
CA THR A 393 49.89 10.47 56.98
C THR A 393 48.59 11.07 56.41
N VAL A 394 47.39 10.52 56.66
CA VAL A 394 46.59 10.41 57.92
C VAL A 394 46.09 11.75 58.46
N GLN A 395 44.78 12.01 58.32
CA GLN A 395 43.92 12.41 59.46
C GLN A 395 42.43 12.15 59.18
N ARG A 396 41.59 12.26 60.22
CA ARG A 396 40.39 11.43 60.44
C ARG A 396 39.25 12.27 61.07
N GLN A 397 38.00 11.97 60.70
CA GLN A 397 36.74 12.34 61.41
C GLN A 397 36.44 13.86 61.50
N THR A 398 35.19 14.33 61.53
CA THR A 398 33.90 13.85 62.10
C THR A 398 32.76 13.98 61.06
N GLU A 399 31.66 13.20 61.01
CA GLU A 399 30.69 12.71 62.01
C GLU A 399 29.79 13.83 62.60
N THR A 400 28.63 14.13 62.00
CA THR A 400 27.24 13.78 62.43
C THR A 400 26.27 14.70 61.65
N GLY A 401 24.95 14.50 61.48
CA GLY A 401 24.00 13.46 61.86
C GLY A 401 22.53 13.98 61.78
N LYS A 402 21.53 13.07 61.79
CA LYS A 402 20.03 13.28 61.71
C LYS A 402 19.48 13.57 60.30
N ARG A 403 18.50 12.84 59.72
CA ARG A 403 17.23 12.16 60.11
C ARG A 403 15.95 13.02 60.06
N SER A 404 15.02 12.53 59.22
CA SER A 404 13.56 12.50 59.41
C SER A 404 12.75 13.81 59.30
N ALA A 405 12.20 14.02 58.10
CA ALA A 405 10.75 13.96 57.86
C ALA A 405 10.52 13.26 56.51
#